data_AF-A0A937YWQ4-F1
#
_entry.id   AF-A0A937YWQ4-F1
#
_cell.length_a   1.000
_cell.length_b   1.000
_cell.length_c   1.000
_cell.angle_alpha   90.00
_cell.angle_beta   90.00
_cell.angle_gamma   90.00
#
_symmetry.space_group_name_H-M   'P 1'
#
loop_
_entity.id
_entity.type
_entity.pdbx_description
1 polymer ?
#
loop_
_entity_poly.entity_id
_entity_poly.type
_entity_poly.pdbx_seq_one_letter_code
_entity_poly.pdbx_strand_id
1 'polypeptide(L)'
;MPDLGGLVIGLGAGLVVALAGCRTSTSEAPAPPPVKTSAWPRSFTDAEQATTTLHAPPQRIVSLSPAITEMLSALGAGGRLVGVTEYCDYPPEAKQLPTVGAYTGFS
;
A
#
# COMPACT_ATOMS: atom_id res chain seq x y z
N MET A 1 -34.49 -15.62 -58.33
CA MET A 1 -34.63 -15.48 -56.86
C MET A 1 -33.26 -15.79 -56.24
N PRO A 2 -32.88 -15.03 -55.21
CA PRO A 2 -31.67 -14.20 -55.06
C PRO A 2 -30.49 -14.99 -54.45
N ASP A 3 -29.27 -14.48 -54.23
CA ASP A 3 -28.41 -13.38 -54.71
C ASP A 3 -27.10 -13.52 -53.89
N LEU A 4 -26.01 -12.99 -54.42
CA LEU A 4 -24.90 -12.36 -53.70
C LEU A 4 -23.95 -13.17 -52.80
N GLY A 5 -22.65 -13.04 -53.09
CA GLY A 5 -21.60 -13.38 -52.13
C GLY A 5 -20.16 -13.35 -52.65
N GLY A 6 -19.77 -12.35 -53.44
CA GLY A 6 -18.34 -12.07 -53.67
C GLY A 6 -17.72 -11.41 -52.44
N LEU A 7 -16.55 -11.87 -51.97
CA LEU A 7 -15.68 -11.06 -51.13
C LEU A 7 -14.20 -11.48 -51.25
N VAL A 8 -13.53 -10.77 -52.15
CA VAL A 8 -12.18 -10.18 -52.13
C VAL A 8 -11.04 -10.89 -51.38
N ILE A 9 -10.05 -11.26 -52.19
CA ILE A 9 -8.66 -11.58 -51.88
C ILE A 9 -7.95 -10.34 -51.32
N GLY A 10 -7.19 -10.49 -50.22
CA GLY A 10 -6.43 -9.38 -49.62
C GLY A 10 -5.07 -9.80 -49.05
N LEU A 11 -4.06 -9.83 -49.93
CA LEU A 11 -2.64 -9.57 -49.71
C LEU A 11 -2.05 -9.81 -48.29
N GLY A 12 -1.46 -10.98 -48.09
CA GLY A 12 -0.44 -11.20 -47.05
C GLY A 12 0.93 -10.79 -47.58
N ALA A 13 1.40 -9.59 -47.24
CA ALA A 13 2.78 -9.18 -47.45
C ALA A 13 3.39 -8.85 -46.08
N GLY A 14 4.25 -9.77 -45.62
CA GLY A 14 4.94 -9.66 -44.34
C GLY A 14 5.90 -8.49 -44.31
N LEU A 15 5.87 -7.77 -43.18
CA LEU A 15 6.94 -6.88 -42.76
C LEU A 15 7.18 -7.14 -41.27
N VAL A 16 8.09 -8.07 -40.99
CA VAL A 16 8.60 -8.30 -39.62
C VAL A 16 9.60 -7.20 -39.34
N VAL A 17 9.17 -6.17 -38.60
CA VAL A 17 10.06 -5.14 -38.06
C VAL A 17 10.66 -5.67 -36.76
N ALA A 18 11.92 -6.10 -36.81
CA ALA A 18 12.69 -6.44 -35.61
C ALA A 18 13.15 -5.15 -34.91
N LEU A 19 12.32 -4.65 -33.97
CA LEU A 19 12.74 -3.61 -33.02
C LEU A 19 13.63 -4.24 -31.94
N ALA A 20 14.94 -4.26 -32.19
CA ALA A 20 15.93 -4.37 -31.13
C ALA A 20 15.92 -3.06 -30.33
N GLY A 21 15.18 -2.99 -29.23
CA GLY A 21 15.07 -1.78 -28.42
C GLY A 21 14.70 -2.07 -26.97
N CYS A 22 15.50 -1.49 -26.06
CA CYS A 22 15.39 -1.50 -24.60
C CYS A 22 15.72 -2.81 -23.88
N ARG A 23 17.01 -2.96 -23.54
CA ARG A 23 17.38 -3.67 -22.30
C ARG A 23 16.89 -2.81 -21.15
N THR A 24 15.77 -3.20 -20.54
CA THR A 24 15.33 -2.69 -19.26
C THR A 24 16.42 -3.05 -18.26
N SER A 25 17.30 -2.10 -17.93
CA SER A 25 18.11 -2.21 -16.73
C SER A 25 17.13 -2.08 -15.56
N THR A 26 16.52 -3.19 -15.17
CA THR A 26 15.94 -3.32 -13.84
C THR A 26 17.12 -3.17 -12.89
N SER A 27 17.29 -1.96 -12.36
CA SER A 27 18.10 -1.73 -11.16
C SER A 27 17.32 -2.37 -10.02
N GLU A 28 17.46 -3.70 -9.90
CA GLU A 28 17.05 -4.46 -8.72
C GLU A 28 17.73 -3.78 -7.54
N ALA A 29 16.95 -3.04 -6.75
CA ALA A 29 17.44 -2.52 -5.48
C ALA A 29 17.92 -3.73 -4.68
N PRO A 30 19.14 -3.71 -4.11
CA PRO A 30 19.64 -4.82 -3.32
C PRO A 30 18.61 -5.16 -2.24
N ALA A 31 18.34 -6.46 -2.07
CA ALA A 31 17.37 -6.93 -1.10
C ALA A 31 17.61 -6.21 0.25
N PRO A 32 16.56 -5.65 0.88
CA PRO A 32 16.72 -4.95 2.14
C PRO A 32 17.40 -5.90 3.13
N PRO A 33 18.29 -5.39 4.00
CA PRO A 33 18.95 -6.22 4.99
C PRO A 33 17.88 -6.99 5.81
N PRO A 34 18.20 -8.20 6.29
CA PRO A 34 17.26 -8.99 7.05
C PRO A 34 16.73 -8.17 8.23
N VAL A 35 15.42 -7.93 8.23
CA VAL A 35 14.75 -7.18 9.30
C VAL A 35 14.88 -8.02 10.57
N LYS A 36 15.59 -7.50 11.57
CA LYS A 36 15.73 -8.17 12.87
C LYS A 36 14.34 -8.27 13.52
N THR A 37 13.75 -9.46 13.53
CA THR A 37 12.54 -9.72 14.32
C THR A 37 12.93 -9.72 15.79
N SER A 38 12.41 -8.75 16.55
CA SER A 38 12.54 -8.74 18.01
C SER A 38 11.50 -9.67 18.64
N ALA A 39 11.89 -10.37 19.71
CA ALA A 39 11.02 -11.27 20.48
C ALA A 39 10.02 -10.49 21.35
N TRP A 40 8.91 -11.15 21.73
CA TRP A 40 7.87 -10.63 22.62
C TRP A 40 7.92 -11.35 23.97
N PRO A 41 7.51 -10.71 25.09
CA PRO A 41 6.87 -9.39 25.22
C PRO A 41 7.82 -8.19 25.03
N ARG A 42 7.28 -7.00 24.76
CA ARG A 42 8.03 -5.73 24.62
C ARG A 42 7.37 -4.61 25.41
N SER A 43 8.16 -3.84 26.15
CA SER A 43 7.70 -2.68 26.91
C SER A 43 8.14 -1.38 26.23
N PHE A 44 7.25 -0.39 26.26
CA PHE A 44 7.45 0.95 25.68
C PHE A 44 7.11 1.98 26.74
N THR A 45 7.95 3.00 26.89
CA THR A 45 7.70 4.14 27.77
C THR A 45 7.36 5.35 26.92
N ASP A 46 6.24 6.00 27.21
CA ASP A 46 5.81 7.19 26.48
C ASP A 46 6.39 8.49 27.08
N ALA A 47 6.01 9.63 26.48
CA ALA A 47 6.45 10.94 26.92
C ALA A 47 5.95 11.30 28.33
N GLU A 48 4.86 10.69 28.79
CA GLU A 48 4.29 10.88 30.12
C GLU A 48 4.92 9.94 31.17
N GLN A 49 5.95 9.18 30.78
CA GLN A 49 6.62 8.16 31.60
C GLN A 49 5.73 6.96 31.95
N ALA A 50 4.58 6.80 31.29
CA ALA A 50 3.79 5.59 31.43
C ALA A 50 4.44 4.46 30.64
N THR A 51 4.50 3.26 31.24
CA THR A 51 5.08 2.07 30.61
C THR A 51 3.98 1.10 30.21
N THR A 52 3.89 0.80 28.92
CA THR A 52 2.94 -0.17 28.35
C THR A 52 3.69 -1.38 27.81
N THR A 53 3.23 -2.58 28.19
CA THR A 53 3.79 -3.85 27.69
C THR A 53 2.85 -4.50 26.69
N LEU A 54 3.37 -4.80 25.52
CA LEU A 54 2.72 -5.59 24.49
C LEU A 54 3.25 -7.02 24.56
N HIS A 55 2.36 -8.00 24.70
CA HIS A 55 2.73 -9.42 24.81
C HIS A 55 2.89 -10.12 23.46
N ALA A 56 2.42 -9.50 22.38
CA ALA A 56 2.44 -10.03 21.03
C ALA A 56 2.45 -8.87 20.01
N PRO A 57 2.80 -9.12 18.73
CA PRO A 57 2.72 -8.08 17.70
C PRO A 57 1.30 -7.49 17.60
N PRO A 58 1.16 -6.15 17.51
CA PRO A 58 -0.14 -5.52 17.39
C PRO A 58 -0.80 -5.86 16.06
N GLN A 59 -2.07 -6.26 16.13
CA GLN A 59 -2.91 -6.65 14.98
C GLN A 59 -3.94 -5.58 14.60
N ARG A 60 -4.23 -4.64 15.51
CA ARG A 60 -5.18 -3.53 15.30
C ARG A 60 -4.54 -2.24 15.78
N ILE A 61 -4.59 -1.21 14.95
CA ILE A 61 -3.93 0.07 15.18
C ILE A 61 -4.96 1.19 14.98
N VAL A 62 -5.02 2.11 15.95
CA VAL A 62 -5.71 3.39 15.80
C VAL A 62 -4.63 4.46 15.64
N SER A 63 -4.71 5.26 14.57
CA SER A 63 -3.76 6.36 14.32
C SER A 63 -4.40 7.69 14.68
N LEU A 64 -3.72 8.48 15.52
CA LEU A 64 -4.19 9.80 15.98
C LEU A 64 -3.54 10.96 15.22
N SER A 65 -2.73 10.69 14.19
CA SER A 65 -1.98 11.71 13.44
C SER A 65 -1.90 11.34 11.97
N PRO A 66 -2.13 12.30 11.04
CA PRO A 66 -1.95 12.07 9.61
C PRO A 66 -0.57 11.49 9.29
N ALA A 67 0.50 12.10 9.81
CA ALA A 67 1.87 11.65 9.57
C ALA A 67 2.11 10.18 10.02
N ILE A 68 1.50 9.76 11.13
CA ILE A 68 1.61 8.36 11.60
C ILE A 68 0.85 7.41 10.67
N THR A 69 -0.33 7.80 10.21
CA THR A 69 -1.12 7.03 9.24
C THR A 69 -0.32 6.79 7.95
N GLU A 70 0.32 7.83 7.43
CA GLU A 70 1.17 7.72 6.23
C GLU A 70 2.38 6.81 6.46
N MET A 71 3.07 6.95 7.60
CA MET A 71 4.19 6.08 7.96
C MET A 71 3.76 4.61 8.06
N LEU A 72 2.61 4.32 8.67
CA LEU A 72 2.09 2.95 8.77
C LEU A 72 1.78 2.36 7.38
N SER A 73 1.21 3.16 6.49
CA SER A 73 0.99 2.76 5.09
C SER A 73 2.30 2.44 4.39
N ALA A 74 3.29 3.34 4.47
CA ALA A 74 4.61 3.16 3.86
C ALA A 74 5.37 1.94 4.40
N LEU A 75 5.15 1.58 5.67
CA LEU A 75 5.73 0.39 6.32
C LEU A 75 4.97 -0.92 6.00
N GLY A 76 3.92 -0.87 5.15
CA GLY A 76 3.09 -2.04 4.84
C GLY A 76 2.18 -2.48 6.00
N ALA A 77 2.01 -1.63 7.01
CA ALA A 77 1.15 -1.86 8.17
C ALA A 77 -0.25 -1.23 8.01
N GLY A 78 -0.54 -0.56 6.88
CA GLY A 78 -1.82 0.10 6.61
C GLY A 78 -3.03 -0.83 6.76
N GLY A 79 -2.91 -2.10 6.37
CA GLY A 79 -3.98 -3.10 6.52
C GLY A 79 -4.33 -3.47 7.98
N ARG A 80 -3.57 -2.99 8.97
CA ARG A 80 -3.87 -3.17 10.41
C ARG A 80 -4.54 -1.94 11.03
N LEU A 81 -4.73 -0.86 10.27
CA LEU A 81 -5.45 0.32 10.73
C LEU A 81 -6.94 -0.02 10.88
N VAL A 82 -7.51 0.30 12.04
CA VAL A 82 -8.93 0.09 12.36
C VAL A 82 -9.65 1.37 12.76
N GLY A 83 -8.93 2.49 12.84
CA GLY A 83 -9.49 3.80 13.16
C GLY A 83 -8.47 4.92 12.94
N VAL A 84 -8.96 6.09 12.55
CA VAL A 84 -8.15 7.26 12.21
C VAL A 84 -8.81 8.55 12.71
N THR A 85 -8.15 9.70 12.54
CA THR A 85 -8.78 11.01 12.78
C THR A 85 -9.34 11.62 11.51
N GLU A 86 -10.16 12.67 11.63
CA GLU A 86 -10.77 13.37 10.49
C GLU A 86 -9.76 13.93 9.47
N TYR A 87 -8.51 14.16 9.90
CA TYR A 87 -7.44 14.69 9.06
C TYR A 87 -6.61 13.60 8.36
N CYS A 88 -6.86 12.32 8.64
CA CYS A 88 -6.13 11.22 8.01
C CYS A 88 -6.74 10.91 6.65
N ASP A 89 -6.24 11.56 5.60
CA ASP A 89 -6.78 11.48 4.25
C ASP A 89 -5.90 10.68 3.26
N TYR A 90 -4.69 10.31 3.68
CA TYR A 90 -3.77 9.45 2.93
C TYR A 90 -3.33 8.21 3.74
N PRO A 91 -3.25 7.03 3.10
CA PRO A 91 -3.66 6.74 1.73
C PRO A 91 -5.20 6.80 1.60
N PRO A 92 -5.78 6.84 0.38
CA PRO A 92 -7.23 7.02 0.20
C PRO A 92 -8.10 6.02 0.97
N GLU A 93 -7.59 4.82 1.25
CA GLU A 93 -8.24 3.79 2.06
C GLU A 93 -8.42 4.22 3.52
N ALA A 94 -7.57 5.11 4.05
CA ALA A 94 -7.69 5.62 5.41
C ALA A 94 -9.03 6.36 5.64
N LYS A 95 -9.57 7.03 4.60
CA LYS A 95 -10.87 7.72 4.66
C LYS A 95 -12.07 6.79 4.86
N GLN A 96 -11.87 5.49 4.63
CA GLN A 96 -12.93 4.48 4.78
C GLN A 96 -12.99 3.93 6.20
N LEU A 97 -11.98 4.23 7.03
CA LEU A 97 -11.91 3.75 8.41
C LEU A 97 -12.76 4.62 9.34
N PRO A 98 -13.27 4.05 10.44
CA PRO A 98 -13.97 4.83 11.46
C PRO A 98 -13.12 5.99 11.99
N THR A 99 -13.73 7.17 12.05
CA THR A 99 -13.14 8.34 12.73
C THR A 99 -13.27 8.18 14.24
N VAL A 100 -12.16 8.24 14.95
CA VAL A 100 -12.11 8.14 16.43
C VAL A 100 -11.95 9.49 17.14
N GLY A 101 -11.92 10.58 16.37
CA GLY A 101 -11.82 11.93 16.89
C GLY A 101 -11.19 12.93 15.94
N ALA A 102 -11.08 14.15 16.45
CA ALA A 102 -10.45 15.30 15.84
C ALA A 102 -9.20 15.70 16.64
N TYR A 103 -8.43 16.66 16.12
CA TYR A 103 -7.29 17.22 16.87
C TYR A 103 -7.72 17.86 18.20
N THR A 104 -9.00 18.24 18.32
CA THR A 104 -9.58 18.94 19.47
C THR A 104 -10.36 18.04 20.44
N GLY A 105 -10.49 16.73 20.18
CA GLY A 105 -11.19 15.80 21.08
C GLY A 105 -11.57 14.45 20.46
N PHE A 106 -12.04 13.53 21.30
CA PHE A 106 -12.55 12.21 20.92
C PHE A 106 -14.07 12.30 20.68
N SER A 107 -14.59 11.70 19.60
CA SER A 107 -16.03 11.67 19.27
C SER A 107 -16.70 10.37 19.65
#